data_AF-A0A1E5WIB3-F1
#
_entry.id   AF-A0A1E5WIB3-F1
#
_cell.length_a   1.000
_cell.length_b   1.000
_cell.length_c   1.000
_cell.angle_alpha   90.00
_cell.angle_beta   90.00
_cell.angle_gamma   90.00
#
_symmetry.space_group_name_H-M   'P 1'
#
loop_
_entity.id
_entity.type
_entity.pdbx_description
1 polymer ?
#
loop_
_entity_poly.entity_id
_entity_poly.type
_entity_poly.pdbx_seq_one_letter_code
_entity_poly.pdbx_strand_id
1 'polypeptide(L)'
;MAASCSFRSAVQAPPLSRSLARGAVRCRSAAPPGAGGASSSSKLVLEVKERLAREHPGLPTGRNGRDDDDMILWFLKDRKFYVDEAVSKLTKAITQDPVENEKLCVYLVEKAISKLPSGAENILGIFDLRGFRVENGDLQFLKFLIDVFYYYYPKRLGQVLFVDAPFIFQPMWQVVKPLLKSYASLVRFCDSETVRKEYFTEETVPPDFRS
;
A
#
# COMPACT_ATOMS: atom_id res chain seq x y z
N MET A 1 -10.17 -22.20 -15.06
CA MET A 1 -8.89 -22.18 -15.80
C MET A 1 -8.39 -20.74 -15.82
N ALA A 2 -7.48 -20.37 -14.92
CA ALA A 2 -6.87 -19.04 -14.90
C ALA A 2 -5.52 -19.13 -15.60
N ALA A 3 -5.35 -18.37 -16.68
CA ALA A 3 -4.10 -18.27 -17.41
C ALA A 3 -3.11 -17.41 -16.61
N SER A 4 -2.04 -18.03 -16.11
CA SER A 4 -0.91 -17.33 -15.49
C SER A 4 -0.02 -16.77 -16.59
N CYS A 5 0.03 -15.44 -16.71
CA CYS A 5 1.00 -14.75 -17.55
C CYS A 5 1.94 -13.98 -16.61
N SER A 6 3.07 -14.60 -16.29
CA SER A 6 4.15 -14.00 -15.52
C SER A 6 4.80 -12.87 -16.31
N PHE A 7 4.88 -11.67 -15.72
CA PHE A 7 5.80 -10.64 -16.17
C PHE A 7 6.46 -9.96 -14.98
N ARG A 8 7.76 -10.24 -14.80
CA ARG A 8 8.70 -9.37 -14.09
C ARG A 8 8.79 -8.06 -14.87
N SER A 9 8.35 -6.95 -14.28
CA SER A 9 8.69 -5.62 -14.81
C SER A 9 9.89 -5.11 -14.04
N ALA A 10 11.09 -5.33 -14.60
CA ALA A 10 12.27 -4.58 -14.20
C ALA A 10 12.19 -3.22 -14.90
N VAL A 11 11.70 -2.21 -14.19
CA VAL A 11 11.78 -0.82 -14.67
C VAL A 11 13.20 -0.35 -14.38
N GLN A 12 14.07 -0.43 -15.39
CA GLN A 12 15.36 0.25 -15.35
C GLN A 12 15.14 1.70 -15.77
N ALA A 13 15.42 2.64 -14.86
CA ALA A 13 15.30 4.07 -15.15
C ALA A 13 16.28 4.50 -16.25
N PRO A 14 15.88 5.41 -17.16
CA PRO A 14 16.76 5.92 -18.21
C PRO A 14 17.87 6.81 -17.64
N PRO A 15 19.05 6.88 -18.29
CA PRO A 15 20.13 7.76 -17.85
C PRO A 15 19.75 9.23 -18.08
N LEU A 16 19.83 10.05 -17.02
CA LEU A 16 19.57 11.48 -17.10
C LEU A 16 20.68 12.18 -17.90
N SER A 17 20.27 12.83 -18.99
CA SER A 17 21.11 13.73 -19.77
C SER A 17 21.41 15.00 -18.99
N ARG A 18 22.68 15.42 -19.01
CA ARG A 18 23.16 16.65 -18.40
C ARG A 18 22.60 17.85 -19.14
N SER A 19 21.93 18.75 -18.42
CA SER A 19 22.14 20.21 -18.45
C SER A 19 20.88 20.93 -17.95
N LEU A 20 20.99 21.64 -16.83
CA LEU A 20 20.80 23.09 -16.80
C LEU A 20 21.02 23.61 -15.38
N ALA A 21 21.82 24.66 -15.32
CA ALA A 21 22.36 25.25 -14.12
C ALA A 21 21.48 26.40 -13.60
N ARG A 22 21.72 26.69 -12.30
CA ARG A 22 21.56 27.97 -11.59
C ARG A 22 20.21 28.23 -10.91
N GLY A 23 20.32 28.30 -9.58
CA GLY A 23 19.33 28.81 -8.65
C GLY A 23 19.76 28.48 -7.21
N ALA A 24 20.92 28.99 -6.77
CA ALA A 24 21.46 28.69 -5.45
C ALA A 24 20.69 29.46 -4.37
N VAL A 25 19.70 28.82 -3.74
CA VAL A 25 19.18 29.24 -2.43
C VAL A 25 20.18 28.77 -1.37
N ARG A 26 20.78 29.72 -0.66
CA ARG A 26 21.78 29.47 0.38
C ARG A 26 21.08 29.02 1.66
N CYS A 27 20.78 27.73 1.79
CA CYS A 27 20.45 27.13 3.07
C CYS A 27 21.75 26.95 3.88
N ARG A 28 21.77 27.42 5.13
CA ARG A 28 22.87 27.16 6.08
C ARG A 28 22.92 25.66 6.36
N SER A 29 23.86 24.95 5.76
CA SER A 29 24.08 23.52 6.00
C SER A 29 25.01 23.34 7.20
N ALA A 30 24.54 22.68 8.26
CA ALA A 30 25.43 22.05 9.22
C ALA A 30 26.16 20.88 8.54
N ALA A 31 27.43 20.68 8.90
CA ALA A 31 28.26 19.63 8.32
C ALA A 31 27.71 18.22 8.64
N PRO A 32 27.79 17.26 7.70
CA PRO A 32 27.34 15.89 7.95
C PRO A 32 28.30 15.18 8.94
N PRO A 33 27.80 14.28 9.80
CA PRO A 33 28.66 13.47 10.65
C PRO A 33 29.52 12.52 9.79
N GLY A 34 30.81 12.44 10.14
CA GLY A 34 31.82 11.65 9.46
C GLY A 34 31.56 10.14 9.48
N ALA A 35 32.18 9.48 8.49
CA ALA A 35 32.06 8.08 8.15
C ALA A 35 32.25 7.10 9.32
N GLY A 36 31.25 6.24 9.55
CA GLY A 36 31.32 5.06 10.43
C GLY A 36 30.37 3.98 9.93
N GLY A 37 30.91 2.97 9.23
CA GLY A 37 30.15 1.92 8.55
C GLY A 37 29.22 1.11 9.47
N ALA A 38 28.03 0.80 8.96
CA ALA A 38 26.95 -0.02 9.54
C ALA A 38 26.37 0.43 10.90
N SER A 39 27.21 0.65 11.92
CA SER A 39 26.79 1.09 13.27
C SER A 39 26.17 2.50 13.28
N SER A 40 26.61 3.38 12.36
CA SER A 40 26.03 4.73 12.22
C SER A 40 24.64 4.69 11.58
N SER A 41 24.43 3.86 10.55
CA SER A 41 23.18 3.82 9.80
C SER A 41 22.02 3.28 10.63
N SER A 42 22.23 2.24 11.46
CA SER A 42 21.18 1.72 12.35
C SER A 42 20.74 2.76 13.40
N LYS A 43 21.66 3.58 13.90
CA LYS A 43 21.33 4.68 14.82
C LYS A 43 20.48 5.75 14.15
N LEU A 44 20.83 6.12 12.91
CA LEU A 44 20.05 7.09 12.13
C LEU A 44 18.66 6.57 11.79
N VAL A 45 18.53 5.28 11.45
CA VAL A 45 17.20 4.65 11.24
C VAL A 45 16.36 4.73 12.51
N LEU A 46 16.94 4.39 13.66
CA LEU A 46 16.24 4.49 14.95
C LEU A 46 15.83 5.93 15.27
N GLU A 47 16.72 6.89 15.04
CA GLU A 47 16.43 8.32 15.24
C GLU A 47 15.26 8.79 14.36
N VAL A 48 15.23 8.40 13.08
CA VAL A 48 14.10 8.70 12.19
C VAL A 48 12.80 8.09 12.73
N LYS A 49 12.81 6.83 13.19
CA LYS A 49 11.61 6.19 13.77
C LYS A 49 11.10 6.93 15.00
N GLU A 50 11.99 7.29 15.92
CA GLU A 50 11.63 8.03 17.12
C GLU A 50 11.06 9.42 16.79
N ARG A 51 11.61 10.09 15.77
CA ARG A 51 11.11 11.38 15.31
C ARG A 51 9.76 11.28 14.62
N LEU A 52 9.54 10.28 13.76
CA LEU A 52 8.22 10.03 13.16
C LEU A 52 7.17 9.78 14.23
N ALA A 53 7.46 8.92 15.21
CA ALA A 53 6.53 8.62 16.30
C ALA A 53 6.21 9.85 17.16
N ARG A 54 7.18 10.74 17.37
CA ARG A 54 7.04 11.94 18.20
C ARG A 54 6.36 13.10 17.48
N GLU A 55 6.78 13.38 16.25
CA GLU A 55 6.32 14.53 15.46
C GLU A 55 5.00 14.22 14.72
N HIS A 56 4.72 12.95 14.44
CA HIS A 56 3.59 12.52 13.64
C HIS A 56 2.89 11.27 14.23
N PRO A 57 2.30 11.37 15.43
CA PRO A 57 1.72 10.23 16.15
C PRO A 57 0.54 9.56 15.45
N GLY A 58 -0.05 10.20 14.43
CA GLY A 58 -1.15 9.66 13.62
C GLY A 58 -0.73 8.97 12.32
N LEU A 59 0.56 8.88 12.02
CA LEU A 59 1.02 8.15 10.83
C LEU A 59 0.89 6.64 11.04
N PRO A 60 0.53 5.87 10.00
CA PRO A 60 0.57 4.41 10.04
C PRO A 60 2.03 3.95 10.03
N THR A 61 2.68 3.99 11.19
CA THR A 61 4.04 3.52 11.44
C THR A 61 4.04 2.20 12.22
N GLY A 62 5.09 1.39 12.09
CA GLY A 62 5.28 0.12 12.80
C GLY A 62 5.14 -1.11 11.89
N ARG A 63 4.65 -2.23 12.45
CA ARG A 63 4.67 -3.54 11.77
C ARG A 63 3.96 -3.55 10.40
N ASN A 64 2.95 -2.70 10.22
CA ASN A 64 2.17 -2.57 8.99
C ASN A 64 2.33 -1.17 8.36
N GLY A 65 3.33 -0.41 8.79
CA GLY A 65 3.58 0.95 8.34
C GLY A 65 4.56 1.03 7.18
N ARG A 66 4.62 2.21 6.55
CA ARG A 66 5.61 2.53 5.49
C ARG A 66 6.89 3.11 6.11
N ASP A 67 7.40 2.47 7.15
CA ASP A 67 8.53 2.91 7.95
C ASP A 67 9.43 1.72 8.36
N ASP A 68 9.48 0.66 7.55
CA ASP A 68 10.44 -0.42 7.74
C ASP A 68 11.89 0.07 7.61
N ASP A 69 12.83 -0.67 8.20
CA ASP A 69 14.24 -0.28 8.29
C ASP A 69 14.86 -0.04 6.92
N ASP A 70 14.50 -0.84 5.92
CA ASP A 70 15.04 -0.76 4.56
C ASP A 70 14.51 0.49 3.84
N MET A 71 13.23 0.80 4.00
CA MET A 71 12.61 2.02 3.48
C MET A 71 13.23 3.26 4.12
N ILE A 72 13.35 3.29 5.45
CA ILE A 72 13.98 4.42 6.16
C ILE A 72 15.43 4.59 5.71
N LEU A 73 16.18 3.50 5.62
CA LEU A 73 17.55 3.52 5.14
C LEU A 73 17.65 4.01 3.69
N TRP A 74 16.69 3.68 2.84
CA TRP A 74 16.61 4.19 1.47
C TRP A 74 16.43 5.71 1.45
N PHE A 75 15.50 6.26 2.24
CA PHE A 75 15.29 7.72 2.34
C PHE A 75 16.49 8.44 2.93
N LEU A 76 17.15 7.86 3.94
CA LEU A 76 18.39 8.37 4.49
C LEU A 76 19.48 8.43 3.40
N LYS A 77 19.66 7.38 2.60
CA LYS A 77 20.62 7.38 1.48
C LYS A 77 20.28 8.46 0.45
N ASP A 78 19.01 8.57 0.04
CA ASP A 78 18.52 9.59 -0.91
C ASP A 78 18.74 11.03 -0.40
N ARG A 79 18.63 11.23 0.91
CA ARG A 79 18.86 12.54 1.57
C ARG A 79 20.25 12.67 2.18
N LYS A 80 21.24 11.91 1.68
CA LYS A 80 22.65 12.01 2.11
C LYS A 80 22.83 11.92 3.63
N PHE A 81 21.99 11.11 4.27
CA PHE A 81 21.93 10.86 5.71
C PHE A 81 21.56 12.08 6.57
N TYR A 82 20.94 13.11 5.99
CA TYR A 82 20.33 14.20 6.77
C TYR A 82 18.96 13.76 7.31
N VAL A 83 18.85 13.62 8.63
CA VAL A 83 17.65 13.11 9.32
C VAL A 83 16.44 14.01 9.07
N ASP A 84 16.57 15.34 9.18
CA ASP A 84 15.46 16.27 8.96
C ASP A 84 14.83 16.13 7.56
N GLU A 85 15.68 16.03 6.54
CA GLU A 85 15.26 15.89 5.15
C GLU A 85 14.63 14.52 4.88
N ALA A 86 15.18 13.47 5.50
CA ALA A 86 14.63 12.12 5.43
C ALA A 86 13.25 12.07 6.11
N VAL A 87 13.10 12.59 7.34
CA VAL A 87 11.82 12.70 8.05
C VAL A 87 10.82 13.50 7.23
N SER A 88 11.18 14.69 6.75
CA SER A 88 10.26 15.53 5.95
C SER A 88 9.75 14.82 4.70
N LYS A 89 10.64 14.12 3.97
CA LYS A 89 10.25 13.40 2.75
C LYS A 89 9.44 12.14 3.08
N LEU A 90 9.86 11.39 4.08
CA LEU A 90 9.22 10.16 4.51
C LEU A 90 7.82 10.46 5.04
N THR A 91 7.64 11.48 5.87
CA THR A 91 6.32 11.97 6.29
C THR A 91 5.43 12.24 5.08
N LYS A 92 5.90 12.98 4.06
CA LYS A 92 5.11 13.22 2.83
C LYS A 92 4.82 11.96 2.02
N ALA A 93 5.69 10.95 2.08
CA ALA A 93 5.49 9.68 1.37
C ALA A 93 4.55 8.73 2.12
N ILE A 94 4.54 8.81 3.46
CA ILE A 94 3.64 8.06 4.33
C ILE A 94 2.26 8.73 4.36
N THR A 95 2.19 10.06 4.41
CA THR A 95 0.97 10.85 4.24
C THR A 95 0.49 10.70 2.81
N GLN A 96 -0.34 9.69 2.58
CA GLN A 96 -0.91 9.44 1.27
C GLN A 96 -1.83 10.60 0.88
N ASP A 97 -1.65 11.14 -0.33
CA ASP A 97 -2.63 12.02 -0.93
C ASP A 97 -3.86 11.17 -1.30
N PRO A 98 -5.04 11.42 -0.72
CA PRO A 98 -6.25 10.66 -1.03
C PRO A 98 -6.50 10.59 -2.54
N VAL A 99 -6.21 11.67 -3.28
CA VAL A 99 -6.41 11.73 -4.73
C VAL A 99 -5.48 10.76 -5.47
N GLU A 100 -4.24 10.62 -5.02
CA GLU A 100 -3.28 9.69 -5.65
C GLU A 100 -3.62 8.23 -5.34
N ASN A 101 -4.13 7.95 -4.14
CA ASN A 101 -4.66 6.62 -3.80
C ASN A 101 -5.87 6.25 -4.66
N GLU A 102 -6.81 7.18 -4.85
CA GLU A 102 -7.98 7.00 -5.70
C GLU A 102 -7.58 6.72 -7.15
N LYS A 103 -6.63 7.49 -7.71
CA LYS A 103 -6.09 7.25 -9.06
C LYS A 103 -5.42 5.89 -9.18
N LEU A 104 -4.59 5.52 -8.20
CA LEU A 104 -3.93 4.22 -8.19
C LEU A 104 -4.97 3.09 -8.13
N CYS A 105 -6.02 3.26 -7.32
CA CYS A 105 -7.11 2.31 -7.21
C CYS A 105 -7.82 2.08 -8.55
N VAL A 106 -8.23 3.14 -9.22
CA VAL A 106 -8.87 3.06 -10.55
C VAL A 106 -7.93 2.43 -11.57
N TYR A 107 -6.65 2.80 -11.57
CA TYR A 107 -5.64 2.16 -12.41
C TYR A 107 -5.54 0.65 -12.17
N LEU A 108 -5.57 0.20 -10.91
CA LEU A 108 -5.54 -1.22 -10.57
C LEU A 108 -6.82 -1.95 -11.01
N VAL A 109 -7.99 -1.31 -10.90
CA VAL A 109 -9.26 -1.85 -11.41
C VAL A 109 -9.19 -2.04 -12.93
N GLU A 110 -8.79 -1.02 -13.67
CA GLU A 110 -8.59 -1.08 -15.12
C GLU A 110 -7.57 -2.17 -15.50
N LYS A 111 -6.49 -2.26 -14.73
CA LYS A 111 -5.47 -3.28 -14.98
C LYS A 111 -6.01 -4.68 -14.75
N ALA A 112 -6.78 -4.91 -13.70
CA ALA A 112 -7.42 -6.19 -13.42
C ALA A 112 -8.38 -6.59 -14.55
N ILE A 113 -9.23 -5.65 -14.99
CA ILE A 113 -10.16 -5.87 -16.11
C ILE A 113 -9.40 -6.22 -17.39
N SER A 114 -8.31 -5.50 -17.71
CA SER A 114 -7.49 -5.76 -18.90
C SER A 114 -6.81 -7.13 -18.92
N LYS A 115 -6.73 -7.80 -17.76
CA LYS A 115 -6.10 -9.11 -17.57
C LYS A 115 -7.11 -10.24 -17.47
N LEU A 116 -8.41 -9.96 -17.55
CA LEU A 116 -9.43 -10.99 -17.56
C LEU A 116 -9.26 -11.89 -18.80
N PRO A 117 -9.41 -13.21 -18.66
CA PRO A 117 -9.41 -14.11 -19.81
C PRO A 117 -10.63 -13.82 -20.71
N SER A 118 -10.53 -14.22 -21.98
CA SER A 118 -11.63 -14.03 -22.94
C SER A 118 -12.92 -14.66 -22.41
N GLY A 119 -14.01 -13.88 -22.40
CA GLY A 119 -15.33 -14.29 -21.90
C GLY A 119 -15.54 -14.15 -20.40
N ALA A 120 -14.52 -13.76 -19.62
CA ALA A 120 -14.69 -13.39 -18.22
C ALA A 120 -14.98 -11.89 -18.10
N GLU A 121 -16.00 -11.55 -17.32
CA GLU A 121 -16.45 -10.16 -17.16
C GLU A 121 -16.23 -9.61 -15.75
N ASN A 122 -15.97 -10.50 -14.79
CA ASN A 122 -15.98 -10.19 -13.37
C ASN A 122 -14.60 -10.34 -12.73
N ILE A 123 -14.27 -9.43 -11.83
CA ILE A 123 -13.10 -9.48 -10.97
C ILE A 123 -13.46 -10.04 -9.58
N LEU A 124 -12.46 -10.60 -8.90
CA LEU A 124 -12.50 -11.02 -7.51
C LEU A 124 -11.80 -9.97 -6.63
N GLY A 125 -12.50 -9.43 -5.64
CA GLY A 125 -11.89 -8.60 -4.61
C GLY A 125 -11.41 -9.46 -3.44
N ILE A 126 -10.15 -9.32 -3.02
CA ILE A 126 -9.61 -9.99 -1.83
C ILE A 126 -9.11 -8.91 -0.88
N PHE A 127 -9.71 -8.85 0.31
CA PHE A 127 -9.34 -7.92 1.36
C PHE A 127 -8.82 -8.72 2.55
N ASP A 128 -7.50 -8.73 2.70
CA ASP A 128 -6.83 -9.33 3.84
C ASP A 128 -6.97 -8.43 5.07
N LEU A 129 -7.66 -8.94 6.09
CA LEU A 129 -7.93 -8.22 7.33
C LEU A 129 -7.08 -8.74 8.50
N ARG A 130 -6.07 -9.60 8.24
CA ARG A 130 -5.09 -10.00 9.25
C ARG A 130 -4.37 -8.76 9.79
N GLY A 131 -4.38 -8.59 11.10
CA GLY A 131 -3.79 -7.42 11.77
C GLY A 131 -4.59 -6.12 11.58
N PHE A 132 -5.85 -6.20 11.14
CA PHE A 132 -6.73 -5.04 11.07
C PHE A 132 -6.88 -4.35 12.43
N ARG A 133 -6.76 -3.02 12.43
CA ARG A 133 -7.02 -2.13 13.56
C ARG A 133 -7.96 -1.02 13.09
N VAL A 134 -8.82 -0.52 13.97
CA VAL A 134 -9.82 0.51 13.62
C VAL A 134 -9.17 1.77 13.07
N GLU A 135 -8.00 2.12 13.60
CA GLU A 135 -7.18 3.26 13.23
C GLU A 135 -6.64 3.16 11.79
N ASN A 136 -6.55 1.94 11.24
CA ASN A 136 -6.12 1.70 9.88
C ASN A 136 -7.30 1.59 8.90
N GLY A 137 -8.54 1.74 9.39
CA GLY A 137 -9.73 1.67 8.56
C GLY A 137 -10.04 2.99 7.87
N ASP A 138 -9.90 3.02 6.55
CA ASP A 138 -10.26 4.18 5.73
C ASP A 138 -11.66 4.03 5.13
N LEU A 139 -12.67 4.51 5.86
CA LEU A 139 -14.06 4.49 5.40
C LEU A 139 -14.31 5.42 4.22
N GLN A 140 -13.52 6.49 4.06
CA GLN A 140 -13.68 7.43 2.94
C GLN A 140 -13.22 6.77 1.64
N PHE A 141 -12.04 6.16 1.66
CA PHE A 141 -11.52 5.42 0.52
C PHE A 141 -12.37 4.18 0.19
N LEU A 142 -12.87 3.48 1.21
CA LEU A 142 -13.78 2.36 0.99
C LEU A 142 -15.09 2.82 0.32
N LYS A 143 -15.65 3.95 0.75
CA LYS A 143 -16.83 4.53 0.09
C LYS A 143 -16.53 4.89 -1.36
N PHE A 144 -15.38 5.53 -1.62
CA PHE A 144 -14.92 5.81 -2.99
C PHE A 144 -14.86 4.53 -3.84
N LEU A 145 -14.25 3.47 -3.32
CA LEU A 145 -14.14 2.19 -4.03
C LEU A 145 -15.51 1.57 -4.36
N ILE A 146 -16.45 1.64 -3.41
CA ILE A 146 -17.83 1.18 -3.62
C ILE A 146 -18.50 2.02 -4.72
N ASP A 147 -18.34 3.35 -4.70
CA ASP A 147 -18.90 4.25 -5.71
C ASP A 147 -18.29 3.98 -7.11
N VAL A 148 -16.99 3.66 -7.18
CA VAL A 148 -16.32 3.25 -8.43
C VAL A 148 -17.02 2.03 -9.05
N PHE A 149 -17.23 0.96 -8.28
CA PHE A 149 -17.92 -0.24 -8.79
C PHE A 149 -19.41 -0.01 -9.02
N TYR A 150 -20.05 0.86 -8.25
CA TYR A 150 -21.49 1.09 -8.39
C TYR A 150 -21.82 1.93 -9.63
N TYR A 151 -21.08 3.00 -9.88
CA TYR A 151 -21.39 3.97 -10.93
C TYR A 151 -20.60 3.76 -12.23
N TYR A 152 -19.33 3.36 -12.15
CA TYR A 152 -18.44 3.31 -13.32
C TYR A 152 -18.21 1.89 -13.84
N TYR A 153 -18.17 0.90 -12.94
CA TYR A 153 -17.94 -0.51 -13.29
C TYR A 153 -19.07 -1.44 -12.81
N PRO A 154 -20.33 -1.14 -13.15
CA PRO A 154 -21.46 -1.93 -12.67
C PRO A 154 -21.32 -3.39 -13.09
N LYS A 155 -21.64 -4.30 -12.16
CA LYS A 155 -21.58 -5.76 -12.36
C LYS A 155 -20.19 -6.33 -12.63
N ARG A 156 -19.11 -5.54 -12.57
CA ARG A 156 -17.74 -6.05 -12.72
C ARG A 156 -17.24 -6.78 -11.48
N LEU A 157 -17.83 -6.58 -10.31
CA LEU A 157 -17.46 -7.31 -9.11
C LEU A 157 -18.23 -8.63 -9.04
N GLY A 158 -17.53 -9.76 -9.07
CA GLY A 158 -18.16 -11.09 -9.03
C GLY A 158 -18.27 -11.66 -7.62
N GLN A 159 -17.25 -11.41 -6.79
CA GLN A 159 -17.21 -11.83 -5.39
C GLN A 159 -16.21 -10.96 -4.62
N VAL A 160 -16.42 -10.81 -3.32
CA VAL A 160 -15.52 -10.13 -2.39
C VAL A 160 -15.18 -11.06 -1.24
N LEU A 161 -13.90 -11.27 -0.98
CA LEU A 161 -13.41 -12.07 0.15
C LEU A 161 -12.90 -11.14 1.24
N PHE A 162 -13.48 -11.26 2.43
CA PHE A 162 -12.95 -10.67 3.66
C PHE A 162 -12.21 -11.76 4.42
N VAL A 163 -10.88 -11.72 4.33
CA VAL A 163 -10.00 -12.81 4.78
C VAL A 163 -9.56 -12.56 6.21
N ASP A 164 -9.75 -13.56 7.07
CA ASP A 164 -9.33 -13.55 8.48
C ASP A 164 -9.79 -12.28 9.23
N ALA A 165 -11.03 -11.86 8.99
CA ALA A 165 -11.63 -10.69 9.62
C ALA A 165 -11.67 -10.86 11.15
N PRO A 166 -10.94 -10.04 11.93
CA PRO A 166 -10.93 -10.18 13.39
C PRO A 166 -12.26 -9.73 13.98
N PHE A 167 -12.60 -10.19 15.19
CA PHE A 167 -13.85 -9.83 15.86
C PHE A 167 -14.06 -8.30 15.99
N ILE A 168 -12.97 -7.54 16.17
CA ILE A 168 -13.00 -6.07 16.22
C ILE A 168 -13.45 -5.41 14.90
N PHE A 169 -13.49 -6.14 13.78
CA PHE A 169 -14.04 -5.65 12.52
C PHE A 169 -15.58 -5.64 12.50
N GLN A 170 -16.26 -6.39 13.37
CA GLN A 170 -17.73 -6.47 13.36
C GLN A 170 -18.45 -5.11 13.46
N PRO A 171 -18.07 -4.18 14.36
CA PRO A 171 -18.65 -2.85 14.40
C PRO A 171 -18.47 -2.09 13.08
N MET A 172 -17.29 -2.17 12.46
CA MET A 172 -17.04 -1.56 11.16
C MET A 172 -17.91 -2.19 10.07
N TRP A 173 -18.09 -3.51 10.09
CA TRP A 173 -18.95 -4.20 9.14
C TRP A 173 -20.41 -3.74 9.21
N GLN A 174 -20.94 -3.41 10.39
CA GLN A 174 -22.28 -2.84 10.52
C GLN A 174 -22.42 -1.47 9.81
N VAL A 175 -21.33 -0.73 9.69
CA VAL A 175 -21.28 0.55 8.95
C VAL A 175 -21.07 0.31 7.45
N VAL A 176 -20.20 -0.64 7.09
CA VAL A 176 -19.84 -0.93 5.69
C VAL A 176 -20.95 -1.67 4.94
N LYS A 177 -21.62 -2.62 5.57
CA LYS A 177 -22.63 -3.46 4.92
C LYS A 177 -23.76 -2.66 4.26
N PRO A 178 -24.35 -1.63 4.90
CA PRO A 178 -25.33 -0.76 4.25
C PRO A 178 -24.76 0.01 3.04
N LEU A 179 -23.50 0.46 3.10
CA LEU A 179 -22.85 1.20 2.01
C LEU A 179 -22.70 0.34 0.75
N LEU A 180 -22.48 -0.96 0.92
CA LEU A 180 -22.34 -1.91 -0.19
C LEU A 180 -23.64 -2.14 -0.98
N LYS A 181 -24.81 -1.77 -0.46
CA LYS A 181 -26.11 -1.96 -1.12
C LYS A 181 -26.26 -3.41 -1.64
N SER A 182 -26.51 -3.59 -2.95
CA SER A 182 -26.63 -4.90 -3.59
C SER A 182 -25.31 -5.70 -3.58
N TYR A 183 -24.15 -5.06 -3.51
CA TYR A 183 -22.86 -5.75 -3.46
C TYR A 183 -22.61 -6.48 -2.13
N ALA A 184 -23.40 -6.20 -1.09
CA ALA A 184 -23.28 -6.90 0.20
C ALA A 184 -23.49 -8.41 0.07
N SER A 185 -24.29 -8.87 -0.91
CA SER A 185 -24.51 -10.30 -1.17
C SER A 185 -23.31 -11.00 -1.82
N LEU A 186 -22.35 -10.25 -2.36
CA LEU A 186 -21.12 -10.78 -2.95
C LEU A 186 -20.02 -11.05 -1.91
N VAL A 187 -20.21 -10.57 -0.68
CA VAL A 187 -19.20 -10.68 0.38
C VAL A 187 -19.22 -12.08 1.01
N ARG A 188 -18.06 -12.73 1.01
CA ARG A 188 -17.78 -13.98 1.74
C ARG A 188 -16.70 -13.69 2.77
N PHE A 189 -16.97 -14.05 4.03
CA PHE A 189 -15.95 -14.13 5.07
C PHE A 189 -15.30 -15.52 4.99
N CYS A 190 -13.97 -15.57 4.99
CA CYS A 190 -13.21 -16.82 4.94
C CYS A 190 -11.84 -16.67 5.63
N ASP A 191 -11.18 -17.78 5.91
CA ASP A 191 -9.80 -17.80 6.39
C ASP A 191 -8.79 -17.85 5.23
N SER A 192 -7.53 -17.53 5.53
CA SER A 192 -6.43 -17.56 4.56
C SER A 192 -6.21 -18.95 3.95
N GLU A 193 -6.46 -20.03 4.68
CA GLU A 193 -6.31 -21.39 4.17
C GLU A 193 -7.35 -21.69 3.08
N THR A 194 -8.59 -21.25 3.27
CA THR A 194 -9.67 -21.33 2.28
C THR A 194 -9.30 -20.56 1.02
N VAL A 195 -8.77 -19.34 1.17
CA VAL A 195 -8.32 -18.52 0.04
C VAL A 195 -7.24 -19.25 -0.76
N ARG A 196 -6.22 -19.78 -0.08
CA ARG A 196 -5.13 -20.53 -0.71
C ARG A 196 -5.66 -21.72 -1.50
N LYS A 197 -6.49 -22.57 -0.89
CA LYS A 197 -6.95 -23.83 -1.48
C LYS A 197 -7.98 -23.65 -2.61
N GLU A 198 -8.91 -22.71 -2.47
CA GLU A 198 -10.03 -22.58 -3.40
C GLU A 198 -9.75 -21.60 -4.56
N TYR A 199 -8.88 -20.60 -4.36
CA TYR A 199 -8.73 -19.49 -5.30
C TYR A 199 -7.37 -19.45 -6.01
N PHE A 200 -6.37 -20.18 -5.52
CA PHE A 200 -5.03 -20.20 -6.09
C PHE A 200 -4.53 -21.61 -6.38
N THR A 201 -3.58 -21.68 -7.32
CA THR A 201 -2.73 -22.85 -7.53
C THR A 201 -1.40 -22.63 -6.80
N GLU A 202 -0.63 -23.69 -6.57
CA GLU A 202 0.70 -23.58 -5.92
C GLU A 202 1.64 -22.63 -6.68
N GLU A 203 1.47 -22.50 -8.00
CA GLU A 203 2.27 -21.59 -8.84
C GLU A 203 1.79 -20.13 -8.77
N THR A 204 0.52 -19.89 -8.44
CA THR A 204 -0.10 -18.55 -8.49
C THR A 204 -0.41 -17.96 -7.12
N VAL A 205 -0.27 -18.73 -6.05
CA VAL A 205 -0.52 -18.26 -4.68
C VAL A 205 0.47 -17.14 -4.30
N PRO A 206 -0.03 -15.98 -3.81
CA PRO A 206 0.81 -14.91 -3.30
C PRO A 206 1.62 -15.35 -2.07
N PRO A 207 2.83 -14.82 -1.84
CA PRO A 207 3.66 -15.18 -0.69
C PRO A 207 2.92 -15.15 0.65
N ASP A 208 2.07 -14.14 0.87
CA ASP A 208 1.34 -13.93 2.12
C ASP A 208 0.26 -15.00 2.41
N PHE A 209 -0.09 -15.81 1.41
CA PHE A 209 -1.05 -16.92 1.52
C PHE A 209 -0.38 -18.29 1.38
N ARG A 210 0.95 -18.41 1.43
CA ARG A 210 1.66 -19.69 1.29
C ARG A 210 1.88 -20.44 2.60
N SER A 211 1.92 -19.73 3.72
CA SER A 211 2.23 -20.27 5.07
C SER A 211 0.99 -20.39 5.93
#